data_AF-A0A7I8CYA3-F1
#
_entry.id   AF-A0A7I8CYA3-F1
#
_cell.length_a   1.000
_cell.length_b   1.000
_cell.length_c   1.000
_cell.angle_alpha   90.00
_cell.angle_beta   90.00
_cell.angle_gamma   90.00
#
_symmetry.space_group_name_H-M   'P 1'
#
loop_
_entity.id
_entity.type
_entity.pdbx_description
1 polymer ?
#
loop_
_entity_poly.entity_id
_entity_poly.type
_entity_poly.pdbx_seq_one_letter_code
_entity_poly.pdbx_strand_id
1 'polypeptide(L)'
;MRNDATSSIIVLIVLAILGGLFWISRSLGASFSSVCTAAVPILFSAVILFAAWRFLDDFALPLIAGFFVVAWPSIWPVLGSIASGGRDTDDFFRPMGDPLINSDWLKWGVEALFVGLLATAIYARLRRRYR
;
A
#
# COMPACT_ATOMS: atom_id res chain seq x y z
N MET A 1 -29.87 4.74 22.94
CA MET A 1 -29.22 6.08 22.92
C MET A 1 -27.70 6.03 22.82
N ARG A 2 -26.93 5.44 23.77
CA ARG A 2 -25.44 5.41 23.66
C ARG A 2 -24.93 4.60 22.46
N ASN A 3 -25.61 3.51 22.10
CA ASN A 3 -25.26 2.67 20.94
C ASN A 3 -25.57 3.34 19.59
N ASP A 4 -26.54 4.25 19.55
CA ASP A 4 -26.98 4.92 18.32
C ASP A 4 -25.95 5.98 17.90
N ALA A 5 -25.39 6.70 18.88
CA ALA A 5 -24.33 7.68 18.66
C ALA A 5 -23.02 7.03 18.19
N THR A 6 -22.60 5.92 18.82
CA THR A 6 -21.40 5.18 18.38
C THR A 6 -21.58 4.57 17.00
N SER A 7 -22.76 4.03 16.69
CA SER A 7 -23.03 3.48 15.35
C SER A 7 -23.01 4.58 14.28
N SER A 8 -23.58 5.74 14.59
CA SER A 8 -23.57 6.90 13.66
C SER A 8 -22.17 7.42 13.40
N ILE A 9 -21.31 7.50 14.43
CA ILE A 9 -19.91 7.92 14.28
C ILE A 9 -19.13 6.92 13.43
N ILE A 10 -19.30 5.62 13.66
CA ILE A 10 -18.65 4.58 12.86
C ILE A 10 -19.07 4.70 11.40
N VAL A 11 -20.37 4.89 11.12
CA VAL A 11 -20.88 5.08 9.76
C VAL A 11 -20.27 6.31 9.09
N LEU A 12 -20.16 7.44 9.80
CA LEU A 12 -19.52 8.66 9.27
C LEU A 12 -18.04 8.45 8.96
N ILE A 13 -17.30 7.74 9.82
CA ILE A 13 -15.89 7.42 9.60
C ILE A 13 -15.74 6.52 8.37
N VAL A 14 -16.57 5.48 8.25
CA VAL A 14 -16.56 4.58 7.09
C VAL A 14 -16.88 5.34 5.80
N LEU A 15 -17.89 6.20 5.81
CA LEU A 15 -18.22 7.04 4.65
C LEU A 15 -17.08 8.00 4.27
N ALA A 16 -16.42 8.60 5.26
CA ALA A 16 -15.27 9.47 5.00
C ALA A 16 -14.09 8.69 4.38
N ILE A 17 -13.81 7.48 4.87
CA ILE A 17 -12.76 6.61 4.32
C ILE A 17 -13.11 6.19 2.89
N LEU A 18 -14.34 5.72 2.65
CA LEU A 18 -14.81 5.34 1.32
C LEU A 18 -14.80 6.52 0.35
N GLY A 19 -15.20 7.70 0.80
CA GLY A 19 -15.14 8.94 0.01
C GLY A 19 -13.69 9.32 -0.34
N GLY A 20 -12.76 9.18 0.61
CA GLY A 20 -11.34 9.40 0.37
C GLY A 20 -10.75 8.41 -0.64
N LEU A 21 -11.02 7.12 -0.48
CA LEU A 21 -10.61 6.07 -1.41
C LEU A 21 -11.21 6.29 -2.81
N PHE A 22 -12.45 6.77 -2.88
CA PHE A 22 -13.12 7.10 -4.13
C PHE A 22 -12.42 8.27 -4.83
N TRP A 23 -12.09 9.32 -4.08
CA TRP A 23 -11.35 10.46 -4.63
C TRP A 23 -9.95 10.06 -5.13
N ILE A 24 -9.24 9.21 -4.39
CA ILE A 24 -7.94 8.64 -4.79
C ILE A 24 -8.07 7.78 -6.06
N SER A 25 -9.09 6.92 -6.14
CA SER A 25 -9.33 6.11 -7.34
C SER A 25 -9.56 6.97 -8.57
N ARG A 26 -10.32 8.07 -8.40
CA ARG A 26 -10.64 8.97 -9.51
C ARG A 26 -9.46 9.82 -9.94
N SER A 27 -8.62 10.27 -9.01
CA SER A 27 -7.41 11.04 -9.33
C SER A 27 -6.33 10.20 -9.99
N LEU A 28 -6.22 8.92 -9.62
CA LEU A 28 -5.28 7.97 -10.22
C LEU A 28 -5.80 7.36 -11.54
N GLY A 29 -7.10 7.48 -11.83
CA GLY A 29 -7.73 6.78 -12.96
C GLY A 29 -7.79 5.26 -12.78
N ALA A 30 -7.77 4.79 -11.53
CA ALA A 30 -7.86 3.38 -11.16
C ALA A 30 -9.31 3.00 -10.78
N SER A 31 -9.63 1.70 -10.78
CA SER A 31 -10.91 1.22 -10.28
C SER A 31 -10.99 1.39 -8.75
N PHE A 32 -12.19 1.72 -8.25
CA PHE A 32 -12.43 1.83 -6.81
C PHE A 32 -12.20 0.50 -6.08
N SER A 33 -12.56 -0.61 -6.73
CA SER A 33 -12.37 -1.98 -6.22
C SER A 33 -10.89 -2.31 -5.99
N SER A 34 -10.03 -2.02 -6.97
CA SER A 34 -8.58 -2.23 -6.84
C SER A 34 -7.96 -1.36 -5.74
N VAL A 35 -8.41 -0.11 -5.61
CA VAL A 35 -7.94 0.80 -4.54
C VAL A 35 -8.39 0.33 -3.15
N CYS A 36 -9.63 -0.17 -3.02
CA CYS A 36 -10.11 -0.74 -1.75
C CYS A 36 -9.35 -2.03 -1.39
N THR A 37 -9.09 -2.88 -2.37
CA THR A 37 -8.33 -4.13 -2.19
C THR A 37 -6.90 -3.86 -1.77
N ALA A 38 -6.27 -2.81 -2.31
CA ALA A 38 -4.94 -2.36 -1.89
C ALA A 38 -4.92 -1.74 -0.49
N ALA A 39 -5.97 -1.01 -0.12
CA ALA A 39 -6.02 -0.27 1.14
C ALA A 39 -5.98 -1.16 2.39
N VAL A 40 -6.64 -2.32 2.36
CA VAL A 40 -6.70 -3.25 3.50
C VAL A 40 -5.31 -3.74 3.96
N PRO A 41 -4.48 -4.36 3.09
CA PRO A 41 -3.15 -4.82 3.49
C PRO A 41 -2.17 -3.66 3.78
N ILE A 42 -2.35 -2.48 3.16
CA ILE A 42 -1.58 -1.27 3.50
C ILE A 42 -1.91 -0.80 4.92
N LEU A 43 -3.19 -0.75 5.29
CA LEU A 43 -3.61 -0.40 6.65
C LEU A 43 -3.12 -1.44 7.66
N PHE A 44 -3.24 -2.72 7.33
CA PHE A 44 -2.79 -3.80 8.21
C PHE A 44 -1.27 -3.74 8.44
N SER A 45 -0.48 -3.54 7.38
CA SER A 45 0.97 -3.36 7.50
C SER A 45 1.35 -2.08 8.24
N ALA A 46 0.59 -1.00 8.10
CA ALA A 46 0.79 0.23 8.88
C ALA A 46 0.51 0.04 10.38
N VAL A 47 -0.52 -0.74 10.74
CA VAL A 47 -0.81 -1.09 12.15
C VAL A 47 0.30 -1.94 12.74
N ILE A 48 0.80 -2.94 11.99
CA ILE A 48 1.95 -3.74 12.42
C ILE A 48 3.19 -2.87 12.58
N LEU A 49 3.45 -1.96 11.63
CA LEU A 49 4.56 -1.02 11.69
C LEU A 49 4.49 -0.15 12.95
N PHE A 50 3.31 0.41 13.24
CA PHE A 50 3.09 1.24 14.42
C PHE A 50 3.27 0.45 15.72
N ALA A 51 2.74 -0.78 15.78
CA ALA A 51 2.95 -1.67 16.90
C ALA A 51 4.44 -2.01 17.08
N ALA A 52 5.15 -2.32 16.00
CA ALA A 52 6.57 -2.63 16.01
C ALA A 52 7.41 -1.43 16.45
N TRP A 53 7.09 -0.22 15.96
CA TRP A 53 7.78 1.02 16.35
C TRP A 53 7.84 1.17 17.87
N ARG A 54 6.75 0.82 18.58
CA ARG A 54 6.67 0.93 20.05
C ARG A 54 7.72 0.10 20.80
N PHE A 55 8.25 -0.96 20.18
CA PHE A 55 9.25 -1.86 20.76
C PHE A 55 10.66 -1.63 20.20
N LEU A 56 10.79 -0.83 19.15
CA LEU A 56 11.95 -0.77 18.28
C LEU A 56 12.33 0.71 18.03
N ASP A 57 12.56 1.46 19.12
CA ASP A 57 12.75 2.93 19.12
C ASP A 57 13.87 3.42 18.18
N ASP A 58 14.91 2.62 17.94
CA ASP A 58 16.01 2.97 17.00
C ASP A 58 15.86 2.31 15.61
N PHE A 59 14.82 1.53 15.37
CA PHE A 59 14.63 0.70 14.17
C PHE A 59 13.71 1.34 13.12
N ALA A 60 13.43 2.65 13.24
CA ALA A 60 12.55 3.40 12.35
C ALA A 60 12.87 3.23 10.86
N LEU A 61 14.15 3.35 10.45
CA LEU A 61 14.54 3.25 9.04
C LEU A 61 14.29 1.84 8.44
N PRO A 62 14.78 0.74 9.06
CA PRO A 62 14.43 -0.60 8.58
C PRO A 62 12.93 -0.92 8.67
N LEU A 63 12.23 -0.41 9.68
CA LEU A 63 10.79 -0.59 9.84
C LEU A 63 10.03 0.06 8.66
N ILE A 64 10.34 1.31 8.32
CA ILE A 64 9.74 2.01 7.18
C ILE A 64 10.05 1.29 5.86
N ALA A 65 11.31 0.86 5.66
CA ALA A 65 11.68 0.11 4.47
C ALA A 65 10.94 -1.23 4.37
N GLY A 66 10.78 -1.95 5.50
CA GLY A 66 10.02 -3.19 5.57
C GLY A 66 8.54 -2.99 5.26
N PHE A 67 7.96 -1.88 5.73
CA PHE A 67 6.59 -1.50 5.35
C PHE A 67 6.45 -1.34 3.84
N PHE A 68 7.37 -0.63 3.17
CA PHE A 68 7.29 -0.47 1.72
C PHE A 68 7.40 -1.80 0.97
N VAL A 69 8.29 -2.72 1.40
CA VAL A 69 8.40 -4.06 0.80
C VAL A 69 7.10 -4.83 0.93
N VAL A 70 6.48 -4.84 2.12
CA VAL A 70 5.25 -5.61 2.38
C VAL A 70 4.01 -4.96 1.74
N ALA A 71 3.95 -3.63 1.72
CA ALA A 71 2.84 -2.88 1.13
C ALA A 71 2.88 -2.88 -0.41
N TRP A 72 4.06 -3.03 -1.03
CA TRP A 72 4.23 -2.90 -2.48
C TRP A 72 3.38 -3.87 -3.32
N PRO A 73 3.35 -5.19 -3.05
CA PRO A 73 2.49 -6.12 -3.79
C PRO A 73 1.00 -5.74 -3.77
N SER A 74 0.57 -5.06 -2.71
CA SER A 74 -0.82 -4.61 -2.56
C SER A 74 -1.21 -3.51 -3.54
N ILE A 75 -0.22 -2.79 -4.08
CA ILE A 75 -0.42 -1.70 -5.05
C ILE A 75 -0.52 -2.25 -6.49
N TRP A 76 -0.10 -3.50 -6.73
CA TRP A 76 -0.08 -4.08 -8.07
C TRP A 76 -1.45 -4.14 -8.76
N PRO A 77 -2.56 -4.48 -8.08
CA PRO A 77 -3.90 -4.41 -8.67
C PRO A 77 -4.28 -2.99 -9.10
N VAL A 78 -3.86 -1.97 -8.35
CA VAL A 78 -4.09 -0.56 -8.70
C VAL A 78 -3.34 -0.19 -9.98
N LEU A 79 -2.07 -0.58 -10.10
CA LEU A 79 -1.27 -0.37 -11.32
C LEU A 79 -1.87 -1.11 -12.52
N GLY A 80 -2.32 -2.34 -12.32
CA GLY A 80 -3.02 -3.12 -13.34
C GLY A 80 -4.31 -2.43 -13.79
N SER A 81 -5.07 -1.88 -12.84
CA SER A 81 -6.30 -1.15 -13.13
C SER A 81 -6.05 0.18 -13.85
N ILE A 82 -5.00 0.92 -13.49
CA ILE A 82 -4.60 2.13 -14.24
C ILE A 82 -4.26 1.77 -15.68
N ALA A 83 -3.48 0.69 -15.88
CA ALA A 83 -3.08 0.22 -17.20
C ALA A 83 -4.25 -0.32 -18.05
N SER A 84 -5.36 -0.71 -17.43
CA SER A 84 -6.59 -1.12 -18.12
C SER A 84 -7.58 0.03 -18.34
N GLY A 85 -7.21 1.27 -17.99
CA GLY A 85 -8.07 2.46 -18.12
C GLY A 85 -9.09 2.62 -17.00
N GLY A 86 -8.79 2.11 -15.80
CA GLY A 86 -9.62 2.21 -14.60
C GLY A 86 -10.61 1.06 -14.42
N ARG A 87 -10.38 -0.08 -15.08
CA ARG A 87 -11.19 -1.31 -14.94
C ARG A 87 -10.44 -2.36 -14.14
N ASP A 88 -11.15 -3.31 -13.55
CA ASP A 88 -10.48 -4.44 -12.93
C ASP A 88 -9.95 -5.39 -14.02
N THR A 89 -8.70 -5.84 -13.86
CA THR A 89 -8.01 -6.69 -14.84
C THR A 89 -8.57 -8.10 -14.90
N ASP A 90 -9.31 -8.54 -13.87
CA ASP A 90 -9.90 -9.88 -13.79
C ASP A 90 -11.09 -10.06 -14.75
N ASP A 91 -11.74 -8.96 -15.14
CA ASP A 91 -12.93 -8.97 -16.03
C ASP A 91 -12.61 -8.67 -17.50
N PHE A 92 -11.40 -8.21 -17.83
CA PHE A 92 -11.08 -7.70 -19.18
C PHE A 92 -9.87 -8.38 -19.83
N PHE A 93 -10.14 -9.17 -20.87
CA PHE A 93 -9.16 -10.00 -21.60
C PHE A 93 -8.18 -9.22 -22.50
N ARG A 94 -8.22 -7.87 -22.51
CA ARG A 94 -7.31 -7.03 -23.30
C ARG A 94 -6.93 -5.76 -22.51
N PRO A 95 -5.68 -5.62 -22.02
CA PRO A 95 -5.20 -4.34 -21.51
C PRO A 95 -5.23 -3.31 -22.64
N MET A 96 -5.90 -2.18 -22.40
CA MET A 96 -6.12 -1.11 -23.39
C MET A 96 -5.12 0.05 -23.24
N GLY A 97 -4.17 -0.04 -22.30
CA GLY A 97 -3.21 1.01 -21.96
C GLY A 97 -1.76 0.55 -21.79
N ASP A 98 -0.88 1.53 -21.64
CA ASP A 98 0.57 1.45 -21.82
C ASP A 98 1.25 0.24 -21.15
N PRO A 99 2.00 -0.58 -21.94
CA PRO A 99 2.62 -1.81 -21.45
C PRO A 99 3.71 -1.58 -20.39
N LEU A 100 4.17 -0.34 -20.21
CA LEU A 100 5.21 -0.01 -19.23
C LEU A 100 4.70 -0.07 -17.78
N ILE A 101 3.49 0.44 -17.51
CA ILE A 101 2.94 0.56 -16.15
C ILE A 101 2.50 -0.81 -15.60
N ASN A 102 2.02 -1.70 -16.47
CA ASN A 102 1.68 -3.07 -16.09
C ASN A 102 2.86 -4.06 -16.22
N SER A 103 4.04 -3.60 -16.62
CA SER A 103 5.19 -4.48 -16.83
C SER A 103 5.63 -5.12 -15.51
N ASP A 104 5.74 -6.45 -15.52
CA ASP A 104 6.27 -7.19 -14.38
C ASP A 104 7.70 -6.73 -14.05
N TRP A 105 8.48 -6.31 -15.04
CA TRP A 105 9.82 -5.74 -14.81
C TRP A 105 9.79 -4.47 -13.94
N LEU A 106 8.78 -3.62 -14.11
CA LEU A 106 8.63 -2.43 -13.27
C LEU A 106 8.24 -2.82 -11.85
N LYS A 107 7.26 -3.73 -11.71
CA LYS A 107 6.78 -4.22 -10.41
C LYS A 107 7.89 -4.88 -9.60
N TRP A 108 8.60 -5.83 -10.20
CA TRP A 108 9.72 -6.53 -9.58
C TRP A 108 10.94 -5.62 -9.39
N GLY A 109 11.19 -4.69 -10.31
CA GLY A 109 12.29 -3.74 -10.21
C GLY A 109 12.14 -2.80 -9.01
N VAL A 110 10.93 -2.27 -8.79
CA VAL A 110 10.63 -1.43 -7.60
C VAL A 110 10.68 -2.27 -6.33
N GLU A 111 10.20 -3.51 -6.35
CA GLU A 111 10.31 -4.41 -5.20
C GLU A 111 11.77 -4.68 -4.83
N ALA A 112 12.62 -4.97 -5.82
CA ALA A 112 14.05 -5.18 -5.63
C ALA A 112 14.74 -3.94 -5.05
N LEU A 113 14.31 -2.74 -5.46
CA LEU A 113 14.81 -1.48 -4.89
C LEU A 113 14.44 -1.34 -3.42
N PHE A 114 13.19 -1.64 -3.04
CA PHE A 114 12.76 -1.61 -1.63
C PHE A 114 13.47 -2.67 -0.78
N VAL A 115 13.64 -3.88 -1.30
CA VAL A 115 14.41 -4.94 -0.62
C VAL A 115 15.87 -4.52 -0.43
N GLY A 116 16.49 -3.91 -1.44
CA GLY A 116 17.83 -3.35 -1.34
C GLY A 116 17.94 -2.23 -0.31
N LEU A 117 16.94 -1.35 -0.23
CA LEU A 117 16.87 -0.29 0.76
C LEU A 117 16.71 -0.84 2.18
N LEU A 118 15.90 -1.88 2.36
CA LEU A 118 15.79 -2.60 3.63
C LEU A 118 17.11 -3.24 4.04
N ALA A 119 17.76 -3.97 3.12
CA ALA A 119 19.03 -4.64 3.37
C ALA A 119 20.13 -3.63 3.76
N THR A 120 20.22 -2.51 3.05
CA THR A 120 21.19 -1.44 3.35
C THR A 120 20.87 -0.74 4.66
N ALA A 121 19.60 -0.50 5.01
CA ALA A 121 19.21 0.07 6.30
C ALA A 121 19.59 -0.86 7.47
N ILE A 122 19.38 -2.17 7.33
CA ILE A 122 19.80 -3.17 8.32
C ILE A 122 21.32 -3.22 8.43
N TYR A 123 22.03 -3.29 7.30
CA TYR A 123 23.49 -3.34 7.25
C TYR A 123 24.15 -2.10 7.87
N ALA A 124 23.67 -0.90 7.51
CA ALA A 124 24.18 0.35 8.06
C ALA A 124 24.00 0.42 9.58
N ARG A 125 22.88 -0.11 10.10
CA ARG A 125 22.62 -0.18 11.53
C ARG A 125 23.52 -1.19 12.24
N LEU A 126 23.66 -2.41 11.71
CA LEU A 126 24.58 -3.43 12.24
C LEU A 126 25.98 -2.85 12.36
N ARG A 127 26.47 -2.16 11.31
CA ARG A 127 27.77 -1.51 11.32
C ARG A 127 27.94 -0.44 12.41
N ARG A 128 26.88 0.33 12.72
CA ARG A 128 26.90 1.33 13.80
C ARG A 128 26.88 0.71 15.20
N ARG A 129 26.31 -0.50 15.36
CA ARG A 129 26.21 -1.19 16.65
C ARG A 129 27.50 -1.94 17.03
N TYR A 130 28.29 -2.36 16.05
CA TYR A 130 29.56 -3.09 16.23
C TYR A 130 30.81 -2.19 16.15
N ARG A 131 30.63 -0.87 16.02
CA ARG A 131 31.70 0.14 16.17
C ARG A 131 31.54 0.82 17.52
#